data_AF-A0A6G7PXS1-F1
#
_entry.id   AF-A0A6G7PXS1-F1
#
_cell.length_a   1.000
_cell.length_b   1.000
_cell.length_c   1.000
_cell.angle_alpha   90.00
_cell.angle_beta   90.00
_cell.angle_gamma   90.00
#
_symmetry.space_group_name_H-M   'P 1'
#
loop_
_entity.id
_entity.type
_entity.pdbx_description
1 polymer ?
#
loop_
_entity_poly.entity_id
_entity_poly.type
_entity_poly.pdbx_seq_one_letter_code
_entity_poly.pdbx_strand_id
1 'polypeptide(L)'
;MDKREIKRLEKLVFYALAHRPDEFALFPDEEGFYSIKELAQAIAEEPGWGHVRQKTLRDLFVFWCPERFEFLEERVRARAEKDLPEPSLVDPPPVLYAVIRERAWPHVSKRGLSPAKGRFVRLYASRDLAERAKRRLGPRAIILEVQAREAAASGLPFWVLKELVYLCEWIDPQFLKGPPLTPEMLEAQRKRRQKKEKKEEKASLGPPAAHLLPGSTTLRPPVEKRKGKKKDPSWKQERRRRRRRP
;
A
#
# COMPACT_ATOMS: atom_id res chain seq x y z
N MET A 1 12.14 20.96 15.13
CA MET A 1 13.36 20.14 14.99
C MET A 1 14.52 21.10 14.89
N ASP A 2 15.62 20.82 15.59
CA ASP A 2 16.84 21.63 15.47
C ASP A 2 17.59 21.31 14.16
N LYS A 3 18.44 22.21 13.68
CA LYS A 3 19.21 22.07 12.44
C LYS A 3 20.02 20.77 12.39
N ARG A 4 20.60 20.35 13.51
CA ARG A 4 21.36 19.07 13.60
C ARG A 4 20.47 17.85 13.39
N GLU A 5 19.25 17.90 13.90
CA GLU A 5 18.26 16.83 13.76
C GLU A 5 17.76 16.75 12.31
N ILE A 6 17.47 17.90 11.69
CA ILE A 6 17.08 17.99 10.27
C ILE A 6 18.15 17.35 9.38
N LYS A 7 19.43 17.69 9.57
CA LYS A 7 20.53 17.11 8.78
C LYS A 7 20.68 15.59 8.95
N ARG A 8 20.39 15.06 10.15
CA ARG A 8 20.39 13.60 10.37
C ARG A 8 19.20 12.93 9.67
N LEU A 9 18.04 13.56 9.71
CA LEU A 9 16.84 13.06 9.02
C LEU A 9 17.03 13.06 7.51
N GLU A 10 17.54 14.17 6.96
CA GLU A 10 17.90 14.32 5.55
C GLU A 10 18.82 13.18 5.09
N LYS A 11 19.92 12.92 5.81
CA LYS A 11 20.86 11.85 5.48
C LYS A 11 20.19 10.48 5.48
N LEU A 12 19.38 10.18 6.49
CA LEU A 12 18.66 8.91 6.57
C LEU A 12 17.67 8.75 5.42
N VAL A 13 16.88 9.78 5.13
CA VAL A 13 15.88 9.74 4.05
C VAL A 13 16.56 9.64 2.70
N PHE A 14 17.65 10.38 2.46
CA PHE A 14 18.41 10.27 1.23
C PHE A 14 18.99 8.86 1.06
N TYR A 15 19.56 8.28 2.13
CA TYR A 15 20.04 6.90 2.11
C TYR A 15 18.93 5.89 1.77
N ALA A 16 17.78 6.00 2.43
CA ALA A 16 16.63 5.14 2.19
C ALA A 16 16.12 5.23 0.75
N LEU A 17 16.10 6.41 0.14
CA LEU A 17 15.56 6.60 -1.21
C LEU A 17 16.59 6.33 -2.32
N ALA A 18 17.85 6.69 -2.13
CA ALA A 18 18.88 6.66 -3.18
C ALA A 18 19.78 5.42 -3.13
N HIS A 19 19.91 4.77 -1.97
CA HIS A 19 20.91 3.71 -1.78
C HIS A 19 20.28 2.36 -1.46
N ARG A 20 19.49 2.28 -0.38
CA ARG A 20 19.00 1.01 0.17
C ARG A 20 17.50 1.05 0.51
N PRO A 21 16.61 1.31 -0.46
CA PRO A 21 15.16 1.31 -0.22
C PRO A 21 14.62 -0.04 0.28
N ASP A 22 15.29 -1.12 -0.11
CA ASP A 22 14.98 -2.49 0.23
C ASP A 22 15.15 -2.80 1.73
N GLU A 23 16.16 -2.22 2.41
CA GLU A 23 16.32 -2.31 3.87
C GLU A 23 15.10 -1.75 4.63
N PHE A 24 14.46 -0.74 4.03
CA PHE A 24 13.27 -0.12 4.57
C PHE A 24 11.99 -0.79 4.09
N ALA A 25 12.05 -1.87 3.30
CA ALA A 25 10.88 -2.47 2.64
C ALA A 25 10.06 -1.43 1.84
N LEU A 26 10.75 -0.47 1.21
CA LEU A 26 10.18 0.55 0.35
C LEU A 26 10.31 0.13 -1.11
N PHE A 27 9.33 0.51 -1.92
CA PHE A 27 9.28 0.18 -3.34
C PHE A 27 8.91 1.42 -4.15
N PRO A 28 9.70 1.79 -5.17
CA PRO A 28 9.34 2.90 -6.03
C PRO A 28 8.22 2.50 -7.00
N ASP A 29 7.48 3.47 -7.51
CA ASP A 29 6.66 3.27 -8.70
C ASP A 29 7.53 3.27 -9.99
N GLU A 30 6.87 3.17 -11.14
CA GLU A 30 7.52 3.10 -12.46
C GLU A 30 8.34 4.36 -12.79
N GLU A 31 7.98 5.50 -12.19
CA GLU A 31 8.69 6.78 -12.34
C GLU A 31 9.78 6.97 -11.27
N GLY A 32 9.92 5.98 -10.38
CA GLY A 32 10.91 6.00 -9.33
C GLY A 32 10.50 6.67 -8.02
N PHE A 33 9.23 7.03 -7.89
CA PHE A 33 8.75 7.74 -6.71
C PHE A 33 8.21 6.80 -5.64
N TYR A 34 8.37 7.22 -4.39
CA TYR A 34 7.89 6.51 -3.20
C TYR A 34 6.73 7.27 -2.58
N SER A 35 5.76 6.55 -2.02
CA SER A 35 4.69 7.18 -1.24
C SER A 35 5.23 7.82 0.03
N ILE A 36 4.96 9.11 0.24
CA ILE A 36 5.35 9.80 1.49
C ILE A 36 4.75 9.13 2.73
N LYS A 37 3.60 8.48 2.58
CA LYS A 37 2.96 7.72 3.64
C LYS A 37 3.79 6.52 4.05
N GLU A 38 4.23 5.72 3.09
CA GLU A 38 5.03 4.52 3.34
C GLU A 38 6.41 4.91 3.87
N LEU A 39 7.02 5.94 3.29
CA LEU A 39 8.28 6.49 3.78
C LEU A 39 8.19 7.01 5.22
N ALA A 40 7.17 7.80 5.56
CA ALA A 40 6.99 8.29 6.93
C ALA A 40 6.83 7.14 7.95
N GLN A 41 6.14 6.06 7.56
CA GLN A 41 6.01 4.88 8.41
C GLN A 41 7.34 4.14 8.54
N ALA A 42 8.08 3.98 7.44
CA ALA A 42 9.39 3.33 7.45
C ALA A 42 10.40 4.07 8.32
N ILE A 43 10.51 5.39 8.14
CA ILE A 43 11.41 6.23 8.93
C ILE A 43 11.00 6.22 10.41
N ALA A 44 9.70 6.24 10.72
CA ALA A 44 9.24 6.20 12.12
C ALA A 44 9.51 4.86 12.84
N GLU A 45 9.83 3.79 12.09
CA GLU A 45 10.27 2.52 12.68
C GLU A 45 11.76 2.55 13.09
N GLU A 46 12.54 3.51 12.58
CA GLU A 46 13.96 3.60 12.89
C GLU A 46 14.21 4.18 14.30
N PRO A 47 15.27 3.71 14.99
CA PRO A 47 15.64 4.21 16.31
C PRO A 47 15.77 5.74 16.34
N GLY A 48 15.06 6.38 17.28
CA GLY A 48 15.07 7.84 17.45
C GLY A 48 14.12 8.62 16.54
N TRP A 49 13.48 7.98 15.55
CA TRP A 49 12.65 8.66 14.55
C TRP A 49 11.15 8.44 14.70
N GLY A 50 10.70 7.79 15.79
CA GLY A 50 9.28 7.50 16.05
C GLY A 50 8.35 8.71 16.14
N HIS A 51 8.88 9.94 16.18
CA HIS A 51 8.12 11.19 16.13
C HIS A 51 7.90 11.73 14.70
N VAL A 52 8.62 11.21 13.70
CA VAL A 52 8.52 11.65 12.30
C VAL A 52 7.15 11.32 11.72
N ARG A 53 6.53 12.30 11.06
CA ARG A 53 5.22 12.15 10.39
C ARG A 53 5.34 12.65 8.95
N GLN A 54 4.33 12.37 8.13
CA GLN A 54 4.26 12.88 6.75
C GLN A 54 4.46 14.40 6.67
N LYS A 55 3.93 15.15 7.64
CA LYS A 55 4.12 16.60 7.71
C LYS A 55 5.61 16.96 7.84
N THR A 56 6.33 16.30 8.74
CA THR A 56 7.77 16.50 8.93
C THR A 56 8.56 16.23 7.64
N LEU A 57 8.20 15.16 6.92
CA LEU A 57 8.84 14.86 5.64
C LEU A 57 8.48 15.85 4.53
N ARG A 58 7.24 16.34 4.48
CA ARG A 58 6.87 17.43 3.56
C ARG A 58 7.70 18.69 3.83
N ASP A 59 7.83 19.06 5.10
CA ASP A 59 8.63 20.23 5.49
C ASP A 59 10.10 20.04 5.07
N LEU A 60 10.64 18.82 5.22
CA LEU A 60 11.97 18.45 4.75
C LEU A 60 12.13 18.64 3.24
N PHE A 61 11.19 18.14 2.43
CA PHE A 61 11.33 18.16 0.97
C PHE A 61 11.03 19.52 0.34
N VAL A 62 10.13 20.30 0.94
CA VAL A 62 9.68 21.57 0.35
C VAL A 62 10.52 22.75 0.84
N PHE A 63 10.90 22.76 2.13
CA PHE A 63 11.53 23.93 2.73
C PHE A 63 12.99 23.74 3.12
N TRP A 64 13.40 22.55 3.57
CA TRP A 64 14.76 22.36 4.10
C TRP A 64 15.76 21.84 3.08
N CYS A 65 15.35 20.93 2.19
CA CYS A 65 16.24 20.27 1.22
C CYS A 65 15.61 20.06 -0.17
N PRO A 66 14.93 21.05 -0.78
CA PRO A 66 14.26 20.90 -2.10
C PRO A 66 15.23 20.57 -3.25
N GLU A 67 16.50 20.90 -3.10
CA GLU A 67 17.56 20.60 -4.07
C GLU A 67 17.98 19.13 -4.09
N ARG A 68 17.69 18.37 -3.02
CA ARG A 68 18.07 16.95 -2.92
C ARG A 68 16.94 15.97 -3.25
N PHE A 69 15.71 16.46 -3.26
CA PHE A 69 14.52 15.63 -3.42
C PHE A 69 13.59 16.22 -4.47
N GLU A 70 12.89 15.35 -5.15
CA GLU A 70 11.78 15.74 -6.01
C GLU A 70 10.49 15.26 -5.35
N PHE A 71 9.58 16.20 -5.06
CA PHE A 71 8.34 15.94 -4.36
C PHE A 71 7.14 16.40 -5.21
N LEU A 72 6.27 15.47 -5.58
CA LEU A 72 5.05 15.71 -6.36
C LEU A 72 3.87 14.95 -5.77
N GLU A 73 2.75 15.65 -5.53
CA GLU A 73 1.44 15.04 -5.22
C GLU A 73 1.47 13.90 -4.18
N GLU A 74 2.23 14.06 -3.09
CA GLU A 74 2.43 13.07 -2.02
C GLU A 74 3.37 11.89 -2.35
N ARG A 75 4.14 12.01 -3.43
CA ARG A 75 5.21 11.10 -3.81
C ARG A 75 6.56 11.81 -3.79
N VAL A 76 7.62 11.08 -3.45
CA VAL A 76 8.98 11.63 -3.36
C VAL A 76 10.01 10.68 -3.99
N ARG A 77 11.03 11.24 -4.64
CA ARG A 77 12.27 10.53 -4.99
C ARG A 77 13.49 11.36 -4.63
N ALA A 78 14.63 10.72 -4.43
CA ALA A 78 15.89 11.43 -4.28
C ALA A 78 16.38 11.90 -5.66
N ARG A 79 16.95 13.11 -5.73
CA ARG A 79 17.75 13.56 -6.88
C ARG A 79 19.14 12.97 -6.71
N ALA A 80 19.33 11.77 -7.22
CA ALA A 80 20.62 11.08 -7.23
C ALA A 80 21.13 10.99 -8.67
N GLU A 81 22.44 11.02 -8.86
CA GLU A 81 23.09 10.86 -10.17
C GLU A 81 22.96 9.44 -10.73
N LYS A 82 22.63 8.46 -9.87
CA LYS A 82 22.41 7.07 -10.28
C LYS A 82 20.97 6.85 -10.69
N ASP A 83 20.80 6.08 -11.76
CA ASP A 83 19.49 5.61 -12.21
C ASP A 83 18.75 4.90 -11.08
N LEU A 84 17.43 5.01 -11.16
CA LEU A 84 16.50 4.28 -10.31
C LEU A 84 16.91 2.82 -10.26
N PRO A 85 16.75 2.14 -9.10
CA PRO A 85 17.08 0.73 -9.02
C PRO A 85 16.23 -0.07 -10.01
N GLU A 86 16.81 -0.37 -11.17
CA GLU A 86 16.18 -1.22 -12.17
C GLU A 86 16.19 -2.66 -11.66
N PRO A 87 15.02 -3.32 -11.60
CA PRO A 87 14.97 -4.71 -11.20
C PRO A 87 15.78 -5.59 -12.15
N SER A 88 16.73 -6.34 -11.61
CA SER A 88 17.55 -7.28 -12.39
C SER A 88 17.00 -8.69 -12.24
N LEU A 89 16.95 -9.45 -13.35
CA LEU A 89 16.52 -10.85 -13.32
C LEU A 89 17.48 -11.67 -12.44
N VAL A 90 16.96 -12.55 -11.60
CA VAL A 90 17.75 -13.31 -10.63
C VAL A 90 17.16 -14.68 -10.35
N ASP A 91 18.01 -15.63 -9.95
CA ASP A 91 17.56 -16.86 -9.31
C ASP A 91 17.22 -16.58 -7.84
N PRO A 92 15.96 -16.75 -7.42
CA PRO A 92 15.55 -16.40 -6.07
C PRO A 92 16.06 -17.40 -5.02
N PRO A 93 16.13 -17.00 -3.74
CA PRO A 93 16.35 -17.93 -2.64
C PRO A 93 15.21 -18.96 -2.54
N PRO A 94 15.40 -20.07 -1.79
CA PRO A 94 14.38 -21.11 -1.64
C PRO A 94 13.01 -20.57 -1.21
N VAL A 95 13.02 -19.68 -0.22
CA VAL A 95 11.83 -19.11 0.38
C VAL A 95 11.91 -17.60 0.36
N LEU A 96 10.81 -16.97 -0.06
CA LEU A 96 10.56 -15.54 0.08
C LEU A 96 9.26 -15.32 0.85
N TYR A 97 9.03 -14.09 1.29
CA TYR A 97 7.84 -13.75 2.06
C TYR A 97 6.97 -12.72 1.35
N ALA A 98 5.66 -12.98 1.24
CA ALA A 98 4.69 -12.02 0.73
C ALA A 98 3.82 -11.49 1.86
N VAL A 99 3.35 -10.26 1.73
CA VAL A 99 2.44 -9.63 2.72
C VAL A 99 1.13 -9.28 2.05
N ILE A 100 0.05 -9.88 2.53
CA ILE A 100 -1.30 -9.61 2.02
C ILE A 100 -2.26 -9.25 3.15
N ARG A 101 -3.40 -8.66 2.79
CA ARG A 101 -4.51 -8.55 3.75
C ARG A 101 -5.11 -9.93 3.94
N GLU A 102 -5.37 -10.32 5.19
CA GLU A 102 -6.01 -11.57 5.58
C GLU A 102 -7.27 -11.89 4.75
N ARG A 103 -8.09 -10.88 4.50
CA ARG A 103 -9.30 -11.01 3.66
C ARG A 103 -9.06 -11.45 2.22
N ALA A 104 -7.85 -11.29 1.70
CA ALA A 104 -7.48 -11.69 0.35
C ALA A 104 -7.06 -13.17 0.31
N TRP A 105 -6.66 -13.75 1.45
CA TRP A 105 -6.14 -15.11 1.52
C TRP A 105 -7.07 -16.18 0.94
N PRO A 106 -8.39 -16.18 1.20
CA PRO A 106 -9.27 -17.18 0.58
C PRO A 106 -9.36 -17.13 -0.94
N HIS A 107 -9.07 -15.97 -1.53
CA HIS A 107 -8.95 -15.83 -2.98
C HIS A 107 -7.56 -16.24 -3.46
N VAL A 108 -6.52 -15.75 -2.79
CA VAL A 108 -5.11 -15.99 -3.14
C VAL A 108 -4.76 -17.48 -3.05
N SER A 109 -5.20 -18.17 -2.00
CA SER A 109 -5.03 -19.62 -1.83
C SER A 109 -5.66 -20.47 -2.93
N LYS A 110 -6.64 -19.94 -3.67
CA LYS A 110 -7.31 -20.67 -4.76
C LYS A 110 -6.82 -20.26 -6.13
N ARG A 111 -6.55 -18.96 -6.30
CA ARG A 111 -6.25 -18.40 -7.61
C ARG A 111 -4.79 -18.10 -7.80
N GLY A 112 -4.02 -17.82 -6.75
CA GLY A 112 -2.65 -17.33 -6.83
C GLY A 112 -2.56 -15.88 -6.38
N LEU A 113 -1.34 -15.37 -6.27
CA LEU A 113 -1.04 -14.01 -5.83
C LEU A 113 -0.71 -13.13 -7.03
N SER A 114 -1.57 -12.13 -7.28
CA SER A 114 -1.32 -11.05 -8.25
C SER A 114 -0.99 -9.72 -7.57
N PRO A 115 -0.34 -8.80 -8.31
CA PRO A 115 -0.12 -7.44 -7.86
C PRO A 115 -1.46 -6.78 -7.51
N ALA A 116 -1.55 -6.23 -6.31
CA ALA A 116 -2.73 -5.44 -5.93
C ALA A 116 -2.71 -4.04 -6.56
N LYS A 117 -1.51 -3.53 -6.88
CA LYS A 117 -1.22 -2.24 -7.51
C LYS A 117 0.13 -2.33 -8.23
N GLY A 118 0.25 -1.67 -9.37
CA GLY A 118 1.46 -1.69 -10.19
C GLY A 118 1.65 -3.03 -10.90
N ARG A 119 2.85 -3.24 -11.44
CA ARG A 119 3.18 -4.40 -12.27
C ARG A 119 3.58 -5.66 -11.50
N PHE A 120 4.13 -5.52 -10.29
CA PHE A 120 4.80 -6.64 -9.60
C PHE A 120 4.22 -6.96 -8.23
N VAL A 121 4.23 -8.25 -7.89
CA VAL A 121 4.10 -8.76 -6.53
C VAL A 121 5.42 -8.49 -5.81
N ARG A 122 5.31 -7.89 -4.62
CA ARG A 122 6.45 -7.59 -3.76
C ARG A 122 6.70 -8.72 -2.78
N LEU A 123 7.93 -9.21 -2.77
CA LEU A 123 8.42 -10.28 -1.92
C LEU A 123 9.62 -9.78 -1.10
N TYR A 124 9.80 -10.35 0.09
CA TYR A 124 10.86 -9.96 1.02
C TYR A 124 11.77 -11.14 1.27
N ALA A 125 13.07 -10.86 1.33
CA ALA A 125 14.12 -11.86 1.58
C ALA A 125 14.01 -12.50 2.98
N SER A 126 13.49 -11.75 3.97
CA SER A 126 13.38 -12.21 5.35
C SER A 126 11.99 -11.97 5.93
N ARG A 127 11.66 -12.78 6.94
CA ARG A 127 10.41 -12.64 7.70
C ARG A 127 10.33 -11.30 8.41
N ASP A 128 11.45 -10.80 8.94
CA ASP A 128 11.50 -9.52 9.65
C ASP A 128 11.15 -8.34 8.73
N LEU A 129 11.65 -8.33 7.49
CA LEU A 129 11.25 -7.33 6.49
C LEU A 129 9.77 -7.44 6.14
N ALA A 130 9.25 -8.67 5.99
CA ALA A 130 7.83 -8.90 5.78
C ALA A 130 6.99 -8.42 6.99
N GLU A 131 7.50 -8.51 8.21
CA GLU A 131 6.83 -7.95 9.40
C GLU A 131 6.77 -6.42 9.37
N ARG A 132 7.84 -5.74 8.94
CA ARG A 132 7.81 -4.28 8.70
C ARG A 132 6.69 -3.92 7.73
N ALA A 133 6.66 -4.57 6.57
CA ALA A 133 5.62 -4.35 5.57
C ALA A 133 4.21 -4.69 6.07
N LYS A 134 4.06 -5.77 6.86
CA LYS A 134 2.80 -6.18 7.52
C LYS A 134 2.28 -5.08 8.45
N ARG A 135 3.12 -4.51 9.30
CA ARG A 135 2.74 -3.41 10.21
C ARG A 135 2.20 -2.21 9.46
N ARG A 136 2.80 -1.86 8.32
CA ARG A 136 2.39 -0.72 7.47
C ARG A 136 1.09 -1.00 6.72
N LEU A 137 0.91 -2.22 6.21
CA LEU A 137 -0.31 -2.62 5.51
C LEU A 137 -1.54 -2.62 6.42
N GLY A 138 -1.35 -3.01 7.69
CA GLY A 138 -2.33 -2.85 8.77
C GLY A 138 -2.54 -4.11 9.62
N PRO A 139 -3.38 -4.02 10.68
CA PRO A 139 -3.48 -5.05 11.72
C PRO A 139 -4.04 -6.39 11.25
N ARG A 140 -4.76 -6.42 10.12
CA ARG A 140 -5.27 -7.65 9.47
C ARG A 140 -4.46 -8.04 8.25
N ALA A 141 -3.16 -7.79 8.29
CA ALA A 141 -2.21 -8.31 7.31
C ALA A 141 -1.63 -9.64 7.80
N ILE A 142 -1.37 -10.54 6.87
CA ILE A 142 -0.72 -11.82 7.11
C ILE A 142 0.53 -11.92 6.25
N ILE A 143 1.48 -12.75 6.70
CA ILE A 143 2.67 -13.10 5.94
C ILE A 143 2.42 -14.47 5.32
N LEU A 144 2.73 -14.61 4.04
CA LEU A 144 2.76 -15.87 3.33
C LEU A 144 4.21 -16.25 3.05
N GLU A 145 4.52 -17.53 3.10
CA GLU A 145 5.75 -18.08 2.56
C GLU A 145 5.55 -18.44 1.10
N VAL A 146 6.55 -18.12 0.28
CA VAL A 146 6.59 -18.37 -1.16
C VAL A 146 7.75 -19.31 -1.43
N GLN A 147 7.48 -20.48 -2.01
CA GLN A 147 8.51 -21.41 -2.50
C GLN A 147 9.10 -20.87 -3.80
N ALA A 148 9.93 -19.83 -3.69
CA ALA A 148 10.36 -19.02 -4.82
C ALA A 148 11.30 -19.78 -5.77
N ARG A 149 12.19 -20.63 -5.25
CA ARG A 149 13.05 -21.47 -6.09
C ARG A 149 12.27 -22.47 -6.93
N GLU A 150 11.26 -23.12 -6.35
CA GLU A 150 10.40 -24.05 -7.08
C GLU A 150 9.57 -23.32 -8.15
N ALA A 151 9.06 -22.14 -7.81
CA ALA A 151 8.35 -21.28 -8.77
C ALA A 151 9.27 -20.86 -9.93
N ALA A 152 10.51 -20.47 -9.65
CA ALA A 152 11.49 -20.12 -10.67
C ALA A 152 11.84 -21.33 -11.58
N ALA A 153 12.01 -22.51 -10.98
CA ALA A 153 12.24 -23.75 -11.74
C ALA A 153 11.05 -24.13 -12.65
N SER A 154 9.84 -23.68 -12.33
CA SER A 154 8.66 -23.84 -13.18
C SER A 154 8.55 -22.82 -14.33
N GLY A 155 9.54 -21.91 -14.44
CA GLY A 155 9.64 -20.90 -15.51
C GLY A 155 9.14 -19.50 -15.12
N LEU A 156 8.81 -19.26 -13.85
CA LEU A 156 8.39 -17.94 -13.38
C LEU A 156 9.60 -17.01 -13.16
N PRO A 157 9.71 -15.86 -13.85
CA PRO A 157 10.81 -14.94 -13.66
C PRO A 157 10.71 -14.20 -12.32
N PHE A 158 11.87 -14.02 -11.68
CA PHE A 158 12.04 -13.19 -10.50
C PHE A 158 13.04 -12.08 -10.77
N TRP A 159 12.76 -10.90 -10.25
CA TRP A 159 13.69 -9.78 -10.24
C TRP A 159 14.02 -9.39 -8.81
N VAL A 160 15.21 -8.82 -8.59
CA VAL A 160 15.58 -8.25 -7.30
C VAL A 160 15.72 -6.73 -7.40
N LEU A 161 15.10 -6.06 -6.44
CA LEU A 161 15.34 -4.65 -6.14
C LEU A 161 16.48 -4.60 -5.11
N LYS A 162 17.69 -4.30 -5.59
CA LYS A 162 18.93 -4.37 -4.81
C LYS A 162 19.15 -5.79 -4.27
N GLU A 163 18.93 -6.05 -2.98
CA GLU A 163 19.28 -7.34 -2.35
C GLU A 163 18.11 -7.97 -1.59
N LEU A 164 17.26 -7.16 -0.95
CA LEU A 164 16.34 -7.65 0.07
C LEU A 164 14.87 -7.71 -0.37
N VAL A 165 14.53 -7.08 -1.49
CA VAL A 165 13.17 -7.04 -2.04
C VAL A 165 13.16 -7.69 -3.41
N TYR A 166 12.27 -8.64 -3.61
CA TYR A 166 12.14 -9.40 -4.84
C TYR A 166 10.78 -9.14 -5.48
N LEU A 167 10.71 -9.30 -6.80
CA LEU A 167 9.57 -9.02 -7.63
C LEU A 167 9.25 -10.21 -8.52
N CYS A 168 7.98 -10.45 -8.74
CA CYS A 168 7.47 -11.36 -9.76
C CYS A 168 6.13 -10.83 -10.27
N GLU A 169 5.69 -11.24 -11.46
CA GLU A 169 4.41 -10.77 -12.00
C GLU A 169 3.22 -11.48 -11.36
N TRP A 170 3.40 -12.73 -10.94
CA TRP A 170 2.35 -13.59 -10.41
C TRP A 170 2.95 -14.76 -9.64
N ILE A 171 2.21 -15.37 -8.71
CA ILE A 171 2.61 -16.63 -8.05
C ILE A 171 1.42 -17.58 -8.01
N ASP A 172 1.62 -18.81 -8.48
CA ASP A 172 0.59 -19.84 -8.43
C ASP A 172 0.29 -20.33 -7.00
N PRO A 173 -0.95 -20.78 -6.73
CA PRO A 173 -1.36 -21.27 -5.41
C PRO A 173 -0.45 -22.34 -4.81
N GLN A 174 0.09 -23.23 -5.65
CA GLN A 174 0.93 -24.35 -5.22
C GLN A 174 2.22 -23.91 -4.53
N PHE A 175 2.74 -22.73 -4.85
CA PHE A 175 3.96 -22.18 -4.26
C PHE A 175 3.68 -21.31 -3.03
N LEU A 176 2.42 -21.16 -2.61
CA LEU A 176 2.02 -20.30 -1.50
C LEU A 176 1.68 -21.11 -0.25
N LYS A 177 2.35 -20.82 0.86
CA LYS A 177 2.03 -21.34 2.18
C LYS A 177 1.51 -20.21 3.07
N GLY A 178 0.35 -20.43 3.67
CA GLY A 178 -0.33 -19.45 4.52
C GLY A 178 -1.11 -20.11 5.64
N PRO A 179 -1.79 -19.32 6.50
CA PRO A 179 -2.60 -19.85 7.59
C PRO A 179 -3.73 -20.75 7.05
N PRO A 180 -4.22 -21.72 7.83
CA PRO A 180 -5.34 -22.55 7.41
C PRO A 180 -6.58 -21.70 7.12
N LEU A 181 -7.31 -22.06 6.06
CA LEU A 181 -8.56 -21.37 5.71
C LEU A 181 -9.65 -21.73 6.72
N THR A 182 -10.06 -20.76 7.54
CA THR A 182 -11.17 -20.95 8.47
C THR A 182 -12.52 -20.75 7.79
N PRO A 183 -13.59 -21.43 8.25
CA PRO A 183 -14.96 -21.20 7.74
C PRO A 183 -15.39 -19.73 7.83
N GLU A 184 -14.98 -19.03 8.89
CA GLU A 184 -15.26 -17.60 9.09
C GLU A 184 -14.70 -16.72 7.95
N MET A 185 -13.47 -17.01 7.51
CA MET A 185 -12.83 -16.26 6.41
C MET A 185 -13.60 -16.46 5.10
N LEU A 186 -14.08 -17.68 4.84
CA LEU A 186 -14.85 -18.04 3.66
C LEU A 186 -16.24 -17.40 3.67
N GLU A 187 -16.93 -17.42 4.82
CA GLU A 187 -18.21 -16.74 4.98
C GLU A 187 -18.11 -15.24 4.81
N ALA A 188 -17.11 -14.61 5.45
CA ALA A 188 -16.87 -13.18 5.32
C ALA A 188 -16.59 -12.78 3.87
N GLN A 189 -15.92 -13.65 3.09
CA GLN A 189 -15.71 -13.46 1.66
C GLN A 189 -17.03 -13.57 0.87
N ARG A 190 -17.85 -14.59 1.13
CA ARG A 190 -19.18 -14.77 0.49
C ARG A 190 -20.09 -13.57 0.74
N LYS A 191 -20.25 -13.14 1.99
CA LYS A 191 -21.05 -11.96 2.38
C LYS A 191 -20.57 -10.69 1.67
N ARG A 192 -19.26 -10.55 1.46
CA ARG A 192 -18.69 -9.41 0.72
C ARG A 192 -18.98 -9.45 -0.78
N ARG A 193 -18.87 -10.62 -1.42
CA ARG A 193 -19.21 -10.81 -2.84
C ARG A 193 -20.67 -10.44 -3.10
N GLN A 194 -21.58 -11.01 -2.32
CA GLN A 194 -23.02 -10.70 -2.40
C GLN A 194 -23.30 -9.20 -2.20
N LYS A 195 -22.61 -8.54 -1.27
CA LYS A 195 -22.75 -7.09 -1.07
C LYS A 195 -22.23 -6.27 -2.26
N LYS A 196 -21.18 -6.74 -2.94
CA LYS A 196 -20.62 -6.08 -4.12
C LYS A 196 -21.56 -6.23 -5.31
N GLU A 197 -22.06 -7.44 -5.56
CA GLU A 197 -23.06 -7.75 -6.60
C GLU A 197 -24.33 -6.90 -6.41
N LYS A 198 -24.92 -6.88 -5.20
CA LYS A 198 -26.08 -6.02 -4.89
C LYS A 198 -25.82 -4.53 -5.07
N LYS A 199 -24.56 -4.08 -4.96
CA LYS A 199 -24.20 -2.67 -5.17
C LYS A 199 -24.05 -2.36 -6.66
N GLU A 200 -23.50 -3.30 -7.43
CA GLU A 200 -23.33 -3.19 -8.88
C GLU A 200 -24.69 -3.25 -9.59
N GLU A 201 -25.58 -4.16 -9.18
CA GLU A 201 -26.96 -4.26 -9.66
C GLU A 201 -27.76 -2.96 -9.42
N LYS A 202 -27.63 -2.37 -8.22
CA LYS A 202 -28.24 -1.07 -7.90
C LYS A 202 -27.64 0.10 -8.68
N ALA A 203 -26.39 -0.02 -9.12
CA ALA A 203 -25.74 1.01 -9.93
C ALA A 203 -26.12 0.89 -11.42
N SER A 204 -26.40 -0.33 -11.91
CA SER A 204 -26.85 -0.57 -13.28
C SER A 204 -28.33 -0.22 -13.52
N LEU A 205 -29.17 -0.25 -12.47
CA LEU A 205 -30.61 0.05 -12.59
C LEU A 205 -30.96 1.52 -12.86
N GLY A 206 -30.00 2.46 -12.84
CA GLY A 206 -30.25 3.89 -13.05
C GLY A 206 -31.23 4.51 -12.02
N PRO A 207 -31.39 5.85 -11.97
CA PRO A 207 -32.58 6.43 -11.33
C PRO A 207 -33.82 5.97 -12.12
N PRO A 208 -34.97 5.67 -11.46
CA PRO A 208 -36.19 5.37 -12.20
C PRO A 208 -36.49 6.54 -13.15
N ALA A 209 -36.70 6.23 -14.43
CA ALA A 209 -37.03 7.21 -15.44
C ALA A 209 -38.32 7.93 -15.01
N ALA A 210 -38.20 9.16 -14.52
CA ALA A 210 -39.34 10.03 -14.37
C ALA A 210 -39.93 10.20 -15.77
N HIS A 211 -41.16 9.74 -15.95
CA HIS A 211 -41.92 9.86 -17.19
C HIS A 211 -41.85 11.30 -17.71
N LEU A 212 -41.08 11.52 -18.78
CA LEU A 212 -40.96 12.82 -19.43
C LEU A 212 -42.24 13.03 -20.25
N LEU A 213 -43.10 13.91 -19.76
CA LEU A 213 -44.20 14.45 -20.56
C LEU A 213 -43.61 15.26 -21.74
N PRO A 214 -44.17 15.14 -22.95
CA PRO A 214 -43.69 15.88 -24.11
C PRO A 214 -44.00 17.38 -23.90
N GLY A 215 -42.96 18.20 -23.83
CA GLY A 215 -43.09 19.67 -23.76
C GLY A 215 -42.40 20.39 -22.60
N SER A 216 -41.69 19.71 -21.69
CA SER A 216 -40.87 20.41 -20.69
C SER A 216 -39.40 20.48 -21.11
N THR A 217 -39.00 21.64 -21.64
CA THR A 217 -37.58 22.01 -21.74
C THR A 217 -37.03 22.21 -20.34
N THR A 218 -36.39 21.18 -19.80
CA THR A 218 -35.61 21.33 -18.57
C THR A 218 -34.26 21.94 -18.91
N LEU A 219 -34.12 23.25 -18.66
CA LEU A 219 -32.80 23.85 -18.46
C LEU A 219 -32.08 23.02 -17.40
N ARG A 220 -31.00 22.33 -17.79
CA ARG A 220 -30.16 21.58 -16.86
C ARG A 220 -29.69 22.55 -15.78
N PRO A 221 -30.08 22.40 -14.50
CA PRO A 221 -29.49 23.21 -13.46
C PRO A 221 -28.00 22.83 -13.34
N PRO A 222 -27.14 23.77 -12.90
CA PRO A 222 -25.73 23.47 -12.67
C PRO A 222 -25.63 22.27 -11.73
N VAL A 223 -24.71 21.35 -12.03
CA VAL A 223 -24.43 20.18 -11.19
C VAL A 223 -23.95 20.67 -9.82
N GLU A 224 -24.88 20.82 -8.87
CA GLU A 224 -24.54 20.96 -7.47
C GLU A 224 -23.89 19.66 -7.01
N LYS A 225 -22.57 19.71 -6.78
CA LYS A 225 -21.85 18.67 -6.05
C LYS A 225 -22.62 18.41 -4.75
N ARG A 226 -23.32 17.28 -4.67
CA ARG A 226 -23.98 16.80 -3.45
C ARG A 226 -22.97 16.82 -2.31
N LYS A 227 -23.05 17.83 -1.45
CA LYS A 227 -22.35 17.86 -0.16
C LYS A 227 -22.83 16.63 0.59
N GLY A 228 -21.94 15.64 0.74
CA GLY A 228 -22.24 14.44 1.52
C GLY A 228 -22.78 14.85 2.89
N LYS A 229 -23.91 14.28 3.30
CA LYS A 229 -24.50 14.45 4.63
C LYS A 229 -23.37 14.34 5.67
N LYS A 230 -23.02 15.46 6.32
CA LYS A 230 -22.19 15.46 7.52
C LYS A 230 -22.94 14.60 8.54
N LYS A 231 -22.48 13.37 8.75
CA LYS A 231 -22.92 12.57 9.90
C LYS A 231 -22.55 13.35 11.15
N ASP A 232 -23.55 13.62 11.99
CA ASP A 232 -23.35 14.32 13.25
C ASP A 232 -22.17 13.72 14.03
N PRO A 233 -21.25 14.57 14.54
CA PRO A 233 -20.04 14.13 15.23
C PRO A 233 -20.31 13.65 16.68
N SER A 234 -21.57 13.37 17.03
CA SER A 234 -21.99 12.93 18.36
C SER A 234 -21.16 11.72 18.86
N TRP A 235 -20.93 10.72 18.01
CA TRP A 235 -20.12 9.55 18.40
C TRP A 235 -18.62 9.88 18.68
N LYS A 236 -18.08 10.96 18.10
CA LYS A 236 -16.71 11.43 18.39
C LYS A 236 -16.63 12.20 19.71
N GLN A 237 -17.71 12.87 20.12
CA GLN A 237 -17.80 13.54 21.43
C GLN A 237 -18.00 12.52 22.56
N GLU A 238 -18.84 11.51 22.36
CA GLU A 238 -19.04 10.37 23.27
C GLU A 238 -17.71 9.65 23.58
N ARG A 239 -16.92 9.39 22.53
CA ARG A 239 -15.62 8.72 22.64
C ARG A 239 -14.56 9.57 23.34
N ARG A 240 -14.66 10.91 23.28
CA ARG A 240 -13.79 11.84 24.04
C ARG A 240 -14.22 11.94 25.51
N ARG A 241 -15.52 11.90 25.82
CA ARG A 241 -16.04 11.84 27.20
C ARG A 241 -15.60 10.56 27.92
N ARG A 242 -15.64 9.40 27.25
CA ARG A 242 -15.19 8.12 27.82
C ARG A 242 -13.70 8.05 28.15
N ARG A 243 -12.86 8.91 27.54
CA ARG A 243 -11.41 9.00 27.83
C ARG A 243 -11.06 9.99 28.94
N ARG A 244 -12.04 10.77 29.44
CA ARG A 244 -11.85 11.83 30.44
C ARG A 244 -12.56 11.54 31.77
N ARG A 245 -13.10 10.33 31.96
CA ARG A 245 -13.52 9.91 33.30
C ARG A 245 -12.29 9.32 34.01
N PRO A 246 -11.97 9.81 35.23
CA PRO A 246 -10.88 9.27 36.05
C PRO A 246 -11.13 7.81 36.41
#